data_AF-A0A7S2UTI7-F1
#
_entry.id   AF-A0A7S2UTI7-F1
#
_cell.length_a   1.000
_cell.length_b   1.000
_cell.length_c   1.000
_cell.angle_alpha   90.00
_cell.angle_beta   90.00
_cell.angle_gamma   90.00
#
_symmetry.space_group_name_H-M   'P 1'
#
loop_
_entity.id
_entity.type
_entity.pdbx_description
1 polymer ?
#
loop_
_entity_poly.entity_id
_entity_poly.type
_entity_poly.pdbx_seq_one_letter_code
_entity_poly.pdbx_strand_id
1 'polypeptide(L)'
;MAAKKKFCQGMIEDLKRRAPHYFFSDWTDGCHSKVLAAIFFMFFTSIAPAITFAVLLEEETKIDGVSQLGAVEVILSTCLTGGLFALFAGQPLCIVGVTGPVTIFSITVFGMAKGLGINFMAFYGWTQIWAAIMHVVLAMTNACDLISWVTRFSCETFGVLIAVIYLYTGIKDLVMYFQDGDHRSALLQLIIGLGCAWTAINLTGARSWVIGKQRWREILADYGATVAIVLFTAVPYLGENPDAEIIKLQVPDTFEATSGRDWLGDLSDIE
;
A
#
# COMPACT_ATOMS: atom_id res chain seq x y z
N MET A 1 14.58 -7.51 35.38
CA MET A 1 14.50 -8.99 35.31
C MET A 1 13.10 -9.32 34.82
N ALA A 2 12.91 -9.59 33.52
CA ALA A 2 11.59 -9.84 32.95
C ALA A 2 11.03 -11.13 33.57
N ALA A 3 9.88 -11.04 34.24
CA ALA A 3 9.19 -12.21 34.73
C ALA A 3 8.96 -13.17 33.56
N LYS A 4 9.27 -14.46 33.74
CA LYS A 4 9.04 -15.53 32.76
C LYS A 4 7.53 -15.59 32.48
N LYS A 5 7.05 -14.82 31.50
CA LYS A 5 5.65 -14.87 31.05
C LYS A 5 5.36 -16.30 30.58
N LYS A 6 4.19 -16.82 30.93
CA LYS A 6 3.77 -18.14 30.48
C LYS A 6 3.57 -18.13 28.96
N PHE A 7 3.70 -19.29 28.34
CA PHE A 7 3.40 -19.49 26.92
C PHE A 7 1.98 -18.96 26.62
N CYS A 8 1.83 -18.20 25.52
CA CYS A 8 0.57 -17.54 25.10
C CYS A 8 -0.02 -16.48 26.04
N GLN A 9 0.64 -16.12 27.15
CA GLN A 9 0.09 -15.15 28.11
C GLN A 9 -0.13 -13.76 27.49
N GLY A 10 0.78 -13.28 26.63
CA GLY A 10 0.66 -11.98 25.96
C GLY A 10 -0.58 -11.90 25.07
N MET A 11 -0.83 -12.92 24.24
CA MET A 11 -2.02 -12.97 23.38
C MET A 11 -3.34 -12.90 24.18
N ILE A 12 -3.40 -13.58 25.32
CA ILE A 12 -4.59 -13.57 26.19
C ILE A 12 -4.80 -12.18 26.81
N GLU A 13 -3.72 -11.54 27.25
CA GLU A 13 -3.78 -10.19 27.81
C GLU A 13 -4.22 -9.15 26.76
N ASP A 14 -3.72 -9.26 25.53
CA ASP A 14 -4.11 -8.39 24.42
C ASP A 14 -5.58 -8.56 24.05
N LEU A 15 -6.07 -9.81 23.97
CA LEU A 15 -7.48 -10.08 23.70
C LEU A 15 -8.39 -9.52 24.81
N LYS A 16 -8.01 -9.68 26.08
CA LYS A 16 -8.77 -9.13 27.21
C LYS A 16 -8.84 -7.61 27.19
N ARG A 17 -7.78 -6.94 26.75
CA ARG A 17 -7.75 -5.48 26.62
C ARG A 17 -8.61 -4.99 25.44
N ARG A 18 -8.60 -5.72 24.32
CA ARG A 18 -9.30 -5.31 23.09
C ARG A 18 -10.80 -5.63 23.10
N ALA A 19 -11.19 -6.77 23.64
CA ALA A 19 -12.57 -7.27 23.63
C ALA A 19 -13.65 -6.26 24.07
N PRO A 20 -13.47 -5.45 25.14
CA PRO A 20 -14.51 -4.51 25.58
C PRO A 20 -14.73 -3.32 24.64
N HIS A 21 -13.70 -2.90 23.88
CA HIS A 21 -13.79 -1.76 22.97
C HIS A 21 -14.39 -2.12 21.61
N TYR A 22 -14.15 -3.35 21.17
CA TYR A 22 -14.35 -3.81 19.80
C TYR A 22 -15.78 -3.72 19.27
N PHE A 23 -16.79 -4.09 20.06
CA PHE A 23 -18.17 -4.24 19.55
C PHE A 23 -19.06 -3.02 19.80
N PHE A 24 -18.87 -2.27 20.88
CA PHE A 24 -19.79 -1.19 21.25
C PHE A 24 -19.19 0.20 21.10
N SER A 25 -17.93 0.43 21.49
CA SER A 25 -17.32 1.78 21.46
C SER A 25 -16.88 2.17 20.06
N ASP A 26 -16.12 1.30 19.38
CA ASP A 26 -15.47 1.65 18.11
C ASP A 26 -16.48 1.98 16.99
N TRP A 27 -17.63 1.29 16.96
CA TRP A 27 -18.69 1.54 15.97
C TRP A 27 -19.49 2.82 16.26
N THR A 28 -19.73 3.15 17.54
CA THR A 28 -20.40 4.41 17.89
C THR A 28 -19.47 5.60 17.69
N ASP A 29 -18.19 5.46 18.04
CA ASP A 29 -17.18 6.52 17.90
C ASP A 29 -16.84 6.78 16.42
N GLY A 30 -16.92 5.74 15.57
CA GLY A 30 -16.75 5.85 14.12
C GLY A 30 -17.88 6.60 13.40
N CYS A 31 -19.03 6.82 14.04
CA CYS A 31 -20.16 7.51 13.44
C CYS A 31 -20.02 9.05 13.50
N HIS A 32 -18.91 9.58 12.97
CA HIS A 32 -18.64 11.00 12.89
C HIS A 32 -18.36 11.46 11.46
N SER A 33 -18.82 12.66 11.09
CA SER A 33 -18.69 13.18 9.71
C SER A 33 -17.23 13.33 9.25
N LYS A 34 -16.28 13.47 10.18
CA LYS A 34 -14.84 13.51 9.86
C LYS A 34 -14.29 12.14 9.42
N VAL A 35 -14.96 11.05 9.80
CA VAL A 35 -14.55 9.69 9.39
C VAL A 35 -14.75 9.50 7.89
N LEU A 36 -15.82 10.05 7.31
CA LEU A 36 -16.03 10.00 5.86
C LEU A 36 -14.89 10.70 5.10
N ALA A 37 -14.44 11.86 5.58
CA ALA A 37 -13.30 12.56 5.00
C ALA A 37 -12.00 11.75 5.11
N ALA A 38 -11.76 11.16 6.28
CA ALA A 38 -10.62 10.28 6.51
C ALA A 38 -10.66 9.03 5.60
N ILE A 39 -11.83 8.43 5.37
CA ILE A 39 -11.98 7.28 4.46
C ILE A 39 -11.51 7.65 3.05
N PHE A 40 -12.00 8.75 2.48
CA PHE A 40 -11.60 9.17 1.14
C PHE A 40 -10.12 9.52 1.08
N PHE A 41 -9.63 10.29 2.04
CA PHE A 41 -8.20 10.66 2.10
C PHE A 41 -7.30 9.41 2.17
N MET A 42 -7.61 8.48 3.06
CA MET A 42 -6.84 7.26 3.26
C MET A 42 -6.92 6.33 2.04
N PHE A 43 -8.08 6.23 1.40
CA PHE A 43 -8.24 5.45 0.17
C PHE A 43 -7.29 5.94 -0.94
N PHE A 44 -7.34 7.24 -1.28
CA PHE A 44 -6.49 7.79 -2.33
C PHE A 44 -5.00 7.81 -1.97
N THR A 45 -4.69 8.01 -0.68
CA THR A 45 -3.30 7.98 -0.21
C THR A 45 -2.71 6.56 -0.21
N SER A 46 -3.54 5.54 0.04
CA SER A 46 -3.08 4.15 0.12
C SER A 46 -3.07 3.44 -1.24
N ILE A 47 -3.95 3.85 -2.18
CA ILE A 47 -4.04 3.20 -3.49
C ILE A 47 -2.84 3.53 -4.38
N ALA A 48 -2.32 4.76 -4.33
CA ALA A 48 -1.18 5.20 -5.13
C ALA A 48 0.08 4.34 -4.90
N PRO A 49 0.60 4.18 -3.67
CA PRO A 49 1.76 3.32 -3.43
C PRO A 49 1.45 1.85 -3.71
N ALA A 50 0.22 1.38 -3.45
CA ALA A 50 -0.17 0.00 -3.76
C ALA A 50 -0.08 -0.29 -5.26
N ILE A 51 -0.57 0.62 -6.11
CA ILE A 51 -0.46 0.53 -7.56
C ILE A 51 1.01 0.57 -8.02
N THR A 52 1.79 1.54 -7.54
CA THR A 52 3.21 1.67 -7.91
C THR A 52 3.99 0.39 -7.62
N PHE A 53 3.81 -0.19 -6.42
CA PHE A 53 4.48 -1.44 -6.07
C PHE A 53 3.94 -2.65 -6.84
N ALA A 54 2.69 -2.62 -7.27
CA ALA A 54 2.13 -3.70 -8.07
C ALA A 54 2.64 -3.67 -9.51
N VAL A 55 2.76 -2.49 -10.13
CA VAL A 55 3.39 -2.34 -11.45
C VAL A 55 4.84 -2.80 -11.41
N LEU A 56 5.59 -2.43 -10.36
CA LEU A 56 6.96 -2.92 -10.18
C LEU A 56 7.03 -4.45 -10.05
N LEU A 57 6.09 -5.06 -9.33
CA LEU A 57 6.00 -6.53 -9.25
C LEU A 57 5.68 -7.15 -10.61
N GLU A 58 4.78 -6.54 -11.36
CA GLU A 58 4.37 -7.02 -12.68
C GLU A 58 5.53 -6.97 -13.69
N GLU A 59 6.35 -5.93 -13.66
CA GLU A 59 7.52 -5.81 -14.52
C GLU A 59 8.60 -6.84 -14.20
N GLU A 60 8.85 -7.08 -12.92
CA GLU A 60 9.95 -7.92 -12.45
C GLU A 60 9.59 -9.43 -12.36
N THR A 61 8.29 -9.78 -12.39
CA THR A 61 7.81 -11.18 -12.28
C THR A 61 7.32 -11.77 -13.60
N LYS A 62 7.96 -11.39 -14.72
CA LYS A 62 7.63 -11.91 -16.06
C LYS A 62 8.35 -13.24 -16.34
N ILE A 63 7.56 -14.27 -16.68
CA ILE A 63 8.05 -15.53 -17.27
C ILE A 63 7.55 -15.57 -18.71
N ASP A 64 8.45 -15.64 -19.68
CA ASP A 64 8.12 -15.72 -21.12
C ASP A 64 7.13 -14.66 -21.61
N GLY A 65 7.18 -13.46 -21.02
CA GLY A 65 6.30 -12.33 -21.33
C GLY A 65 4.98 -12.29 -20.57
N VAL A 66 4.67 -13.30 -19.75
CA VAL A 66 3.47 -13.36 -18.89
C VAL A 66 3.84 -13.04 -17.45
N SER A 67 3.21 -12.02 -16.89
CA SER A 67 3.38 -11.61 -15.50
C SER A 67 2.70 -12.61 -14.55
N GLN A 68 3.43 -13.07 -13.54
CA GLN A 68 2.90 -14.05 -12.57
C GLN A 68 2.14 -13.40 -11.41
N LEU A 69 2.51 -12.16 -11.07
CA LEU A 69 1.85 -11.30 -10.09
C LEU A 69 1.61 -9.93 -10.73
N GLY A 70 0.39 -9.41 -10.66
CA GLY A 70 0.05 -8.10 -11.22
C GLY A 70 -0.71 -7.21 -10.24
N ALA A 71 -1.23 -6.11 -10.80
CA ALA A 71 -2.02 -5.12 -10.07
C ALA A 71 -3.26 -5.72 -9.38
N VAL A 72 -3.94 -6.66 -10.03
CA VAL A 72 -5.19 -7.24 -9.51
C VAL A 72 -4.94 -8.05 -8.24
N GLU A 73 -3.91 -8.91 -8.21
CA GLU A 73 -3.59 -9.72 -7.04
C GLU A 73 -3.18 -8.84 -5.85
N VAL A 74 -2.42 -7.77 -6.09
CA VAL A 74 -1.99 -6.83 -5.04
C VAL A 74 -3.17 -6.05 -4.48
N ILE A 75 -4.06 -5.55 -5.34
CA ILE A 75 -5.27 -4.81 -4.93
C ILE A 75 -6.22 -5.75 -4.17
N LEU A 76 -6.46 -6.96 -4.67
CA LEU A 76 -7.28 -7.97 -4.02
C LEU A 76 -6.71 -8.35 -2.64
N SER A 77 -5.40 -8.62 -2.58
CA SER A 77 -4.71 -8.94 -1.33
C SER A 77 -4.84 -7.80 -0.32
N THR A 78 -4.64 -6.55 -0.75
CA THR A 78 -4.77 -5.37 0.12
C THR A 78 -6.21 -5.19 0.61
N CYS A 79 -7.22 -5.44 -0.24
CA CYS A 79 -8.63 -5.36 0.13
C CYS A 79 -9.01 -6.43 1.16
N LEU A 80 -8.65 -7.69 0.91
CA LEU A 80 -8.97 -8.81 1.81
C LEU A 80 -8.22 -8.69 3.14
N THR A 81 -6.91 -8.45 3.10
CA THR A 81 -6.10 -8.32 4.33
C THR A 81 -6.46 -7.07 5.11
N GLY A 82 -6.70 -5.94 4.43
CA GLY A 82 -7.17 -4.70 5.06
C GLY A 82 -8.54 -4.86 5.70
N GLY A 83 -9.49 -5.52 5.04
CA GLY A 83 -10.81 -5.81 5.61
C GLY A 83 -10.75 -6.75 6.81
N LEU A 84 -10.00 -7.85 6.71
CA LEU A 84 -9.80 -8.80 7.82
C LEU A 84 -9.07 -8.15 8.99
N PHE A 85 -8.07 -7.30 8.72
CA PHE A 85 -7.34 -6.58 9.76
C PHE A 85 -8.20 -5.50 10.41
N ALA A 86 -8.95 -4.71 9.64
CA ALA A 86 -9.84 -3.69 10.17
C ALA A 86 -10.92 -4.28 11.08
N LEU A 87 -11.37 -5.50 10.78
CA LEU A 87 -12.17 -6.29 11.69
C LEU A 87 -11.28 -6.73 12.86
N PHE A 88 -10.45 -7.76 12.72
CA PHE A 88 -9.90 -8.51 13.85
C PHE A 88 -8.67 -7.90 14.56
N ALA A 89 -8.17 -6.73 14.15
CA ALA A 89 -6.95 -6.17 14.72
C ALA A 89 -7.10 -5.66 16.16
N GLY A 90 -6.00 -5.71 16.90
CA GLY A 90 -5.85 -5.03 18.19
C GLY A 90 -5.80 -3.50 18.08
N GLN A 91 -5.40 -2.97 16.92
CA GLN A 91 -5.29 -1.54 16.64
C GLN A 91 -5.75 -1.21 15.20
N PRO A 92 -7.03 -0.84 15.00
CA PRO A 92 -7.62 -0.62 13.67
C PRO A 92 -7.19 0.69 13.01
N LEU A 93 -6.45 1.56 13.72
CA LEU A 93 -5.83 2.76 13.14
C LEU A 93 -4.63 2.42 12.24
N CYS A 94 -4.08 1.20 12.34
CA CYS A 94 -2.97 0.78 11.49
C CYS A 94 -3.47 0.37 10.11
N ILE A 95 -2.87 0.93 9.05
CA ILE A 95 -3.16 0.56 7.66
C ILE A 95 -2.17 -0.52 7.23
N VAL A 96 -2.71 -1.62 6.73
CA VAL A 96 -1.92 -2.70 6.14
C VAL A 96 -1.93 -2.53 4.62
N GLY A 97 -0.76 -2.69 4.00
CA GLY A 97 -0.61 -2.61 2.55
C GLY A 97 0.74 -3.14 2.10
N VAL A 98 0.89 -3.32 0.80
CA VAL A 98 2.16 -3.74 0.19
C VAL A 98 3.18 -2.60 0.29
N THR A 99 4.43 -2.96 0.58
CA THR A 99 5.53 -2.01 0.74
C THR A 99 6.73 -2.47 -0.07
N GLY A 100 7.62 -1.52 -0.43
CA GLY A 100 8.84 -1.80 -1.19
C GLY A 100 9.67 -2.99 -0.68
N PRO A 101 9.93 -3.16 0.63
CA PRO A 101 10.67 -4.32 1.13
C PRO A 101 10.00 -5.66 0.81
N VAL A 102 8.67 -5.73 0.90
CA VAL A 102 7.90 -6.96 0.56
C VAL A 102 7.95 -7.21 -0.94
N THR A 103 7.90 -6.16 -1.75
CA THR A 103 8.06 -6.25 -3.20
C THR A 103 9.43 -6.81 -3.58
N ILE A 104 10.52 -6.24 -3.03
CA ILE A 104 11.90 -6.70 -3.29
C ILE A 104 12.08 -8.16 -2.84
N PHE A 105 11.52 -8.52 -1.68
CA PHE A 105 11.52 -9.90 -1.21
C PHE A 105 10.85 -10.84 -2.23
N SER A 106 9.67 -10.48 -2.73
CA SER A 106 8.93 -11.29 -3.70
C SER A 106 9.68 -11.44 -5.02
N ILE A 107 10.32 -10.37 -5.51
CA ILE A 107 11.18 -10.41 -6.70
C ILE A 107 12.39 -11.33 -6.48
N THR A 108 12.97 -11.31 -5.28
CA THR A 108 14.10 -12.19 -4.95
C THR A 108 13.67 -13.66 -4.93
N VAL A 109 12.51 -13.97 -4.34
CA VAL A 109 11.95 -15.33 -4.35
C VAL A 109 11.65 -15.79 -5.77
N PHE A 110 11.15 -14.89 -6.63
CA PHE A 110 10.97 -15.16 -8.05
C PHE A 110 12.29 -15.50 -8.76
N GLY A 111 13.34 -14.70 -8.54
CA GLY A 111 14.68 -14.98 -9.07
C GLY A 111 15.25 -16.31 -8.60
N MET A 112 15.02 -16.68 -7.33
CA MET A 112 15.41 -17.98 -6.79
C MET A 112 14.66 -19.12 -7.44
N ALA A 113 13.33 -19.01 -7.60
CA ALA A 113 12.51 -20.03 -8.25
C ALA A 113 12.98 -20.28 -9.69
N LYS A 114 13.23 -19.20 -10.45
CA LYS A 114 13.77 -19.28 -11.80
C LYS A 114 15.15 -19.92 -11.86
N GLY A 115 16.03 -19.61 -10.91
CA GLY A 115 17.37 -20.22 -10.81
C GLY A 115 17.33 -21.72 -10.47
N LEU A 116 16.30 -22.15 -9.74
CA LEU A 116 16.08 -23.56 -9.38
C LEU A 116 15.24 -24.32 -10.42
N GLY A 117 14.60 -23.63 -11.36
CA GLY A 117 13.72 -24.23 -12.37
C GLY A 117 12.39 -24.73 -11.81
N ILE A 118 11.97 -24.24 -10.64
CA ILE A 118 10.75 -24.67 -9.94
C ILE A 118 9.58 -23.71 -10.20
N ASN A 119 8.35 -24.19 -10.05
CA ASN A 119 7.15 -23.35 -10.16
C ASN A 119 7.15 -22.25 -9.09
N PHE A 120 7.19 -20.99 -9.54
CA PHE A 120 7.21 -19.82 -8.67
C PHE A 120 6.00 -19.76 -7.74
N MET A 121 4.80 -20.08 -8.22
CA MET A 121 3.58 -19.90 -7.44
C MET A 121 3.52 -20.88 -6.27
N ALA A 122 3.87 -22.15 -6.51
CA ALA A 122 3.93 -23.16 -5.47
C ALA A 122 5.04 -22.83 -4.45
N PHE A 123 6.23 -22.43 -4.93
CA PHE A 123 7.34 -22.04 -4.06
C PHE A 123 7.02 -20.80 -3.21
N TYR A 124 6.37 -19.81 -3.79
CA TYR A 124 5.90 -18.62 -3.10
C TYR A 124 4.84 -18.98 -2.04
N GLY A 125 3.89 -19.84 -2.39
CA GLY A 125 2.87 -20.36 -1.44
C GLY A 125 3.49 -21.03 -0.21
N TRP A 126 4.45 -21.94 -0.40
CA TRP A 126 5.17 -22.58 0.71
C TRP A 126 5.96 -21.59 1.57
N THR A 127 6.60 -20.60 0.94
CA THR A 127 7.30 -19.54 1.64
C THR A 127 6.35 -18.77 2.58
N GLN A 128 5.13 -18.48 2.13
CA GLN A 128 4.13 -17.80 2.95
C GLN A 128 3.59 -18.68 4.08
N ILE A 129 3.41 -19.99 3.87
CA ILE A 129 3.00 -20.94 4.92
C ILE A 129 4.04 -20.96 6.04
N TRP A 130 5.33 -21.07 5.71
CA TRP A 130 6.40 -21.01 6.69
C TRP A 130 6.46 -19.67 7.42
N ALA A 131 6.28 -18.56 6.71
CA ALA A 131 6.17 -17.23 7.32
C ALA A 131 5.03 -17.16 8.34
N ALA A 132 3.85 -17.70 8.02
CA ALA A 132 2.70 -17.74 8.92
C ALA A 132 2.98 -18.61 10.17
N ILE A 133 3.59 -19.78 10.01
CA ILE A 133 3.98 -20.64 11.14
C ILE A 133 4.96 -19.91 12.06
N MET A 134 6.01 -19.31 11.49
CA MET A 134 7.00 -18.53 12.26
C MET A 134 6.34 -17.36 12.98
N HIS A 135 5.39 -16.68 12.35
CA HIS A 135 4.64 -15.58 12.96
C HIS A 135 3.83 -16.04 14.18
N VAL A 136 3.13 -17.19 14.09
CA VAL A 136 2.40 -17.77 15.22
C VAL A 136 3.35 -18.18 16.35
N VAL A 137 4.51 -18.77 16.03
CA VAL A 137 5.53 -19.13 17.03
C VAL A 137 6.06 -17.89 17.76
N LEU A 138 6.31 -16.79 17.05
CA LEU A 138 6.76 -15.53 17.66
C LEU A 138 5.68 -14.93 18.58
N ALA A 139 4.40 -14.99 18.17
CA ALA A 139 3.29 -14.56 19.00
C ALA A 139 3.17 -15.39 20.29
N MET A 140 3.30 -16.72 20.20
CA MET A 140 3.21 -17.61 21.36
C MET A 140 4.38 -17.46 22.34
N THR A 141 5.58 -17.12 21.83
CA THR A 141 6.80 -16.92 22.64
C THR A 141 6.89 -15.52 23.27
N ASN A 142 5.91 -14.64 23.05
CA ASN A 142 5.90 -13.25 23.50
C ASN A 142 7.10 -12.44 22.98
N ALA A 143 7.58 -12.73 21.76
CA ALA A 143 8.70 -12.01 21.15
C ALA A 143 8.41 -10.51 20.96
N CYS A 144 7.13 -10.11 20.97
CA CYS A 144 6.72 -8.71 20.92
C CYS A 144 7.30 -7.86 22.08
N ASP A 145 7.68 -8.46 23.21
CA ASP A 145 8.34 -7.73 24.31
C ASP A 145 9.67 -7.09 23.88
N LEU A 146 10.33 -7.62 22.82
CA LEU A 146 11.56 -7.05 22.26
C LEU A 146 11.34 -5.67 21.63
N ILE A 147 10.10 -5.30 21.29
CA ILE A 147 9.81 -3.95 20.76
C ILE A 147 10.14 -2.86 21.77
N SER A 148 10.17 -3.18 23.07
CA SER A 148 10.60 -2.26 24.12
C SER A 148 12.05 -1.80 23.98
N TRP A 149 12.87 -2.50 23.18
CA TRP A 149 14.24 -2.09 22.86
C TRP A 149 14.31 -1.12 21.69
N VAL A 150 13.24 -1.02 20.89
CA VAL A 150 13.16 -0.07 19.78
C VAL A 150 12.90 1.32 20.36
N THR A 151 13.85 2.22 20.15
CA THR A 151 13.76 3.59 20.66
C THR A 151 13.09 4.51 19.65
N ARG A 152 12.65 5.67 20.13
CA ARG A 152 12.10 6.74 19.28
C ARG A 152 13.06 7.15 18.16
N PHE A 153 14.37 7.17 18.43
CA PHE A 153 15.39 7.45 17.42
C PHE A 153 15.33 6.48 16.24
N SER A 154 15.20 5.18 16.52
CA SER A 154 15.08 4.15 15.48
C SER A 154 13.80 4.33 14.66
N CYS A 155 12.66 4.62 15.31
CA CYS A 155 11.40 4.86 14.64
C CYS A 155 11.41 6.11 13.75
N GLU A 156 11.95 7.23 14.25
CA GLU A 156 12.05 8.48 13.48
C GLU A 156 13.02 8.32 12.30
N THR A 157 14.15 7.65 12.51
CA THR A 157 15.12 7.35 11.43
C THR A 157 14.48 6.47 10.35
N PHE A 158 13.74 5.43 10.75
CA PHE A 158 13.02 4.58 9.80
C PHE A 158 11.93 5.35 9.04
N GLY A 159 11.18 6.23 9.72
CA GLY A 159 10.20 7.10 9.07
C GLY A 159 10.82 8.02 8.02
N VAL A 160 11.98 8.62 8.30
CA VAL A 160 12.73 9.44 7.33
C VAL A 160 13.20 8.60 6.15
N LEU A 161 13.70 7.38 6.38
CA LEU A 161 14.11 6.48 5.30
C LEU A 161 12.95 6.19 4.34
N ILE A 162 11.77 5.86 4.86
CA ILE A 162 10.57 5.61 4.04
C ILE A 162 10.16 6.87 3.26
N ALA A 163 10.21 8.05 3.89
CA ALA A 163 9.90 9.31 3.22
C ALA A 163 10.85 9.61 2.05
N VAL A 164 12.16 9.38 2.24
CA VAL A 164 13.18 9.54 1.20
C VAL A 164 12.97 8.54 0.06
N ILE A 165 12.64 7.29 0.36
CA ILE A 165 12.35 6.27 -0.66
C ILE A 165 11.14 6.65 -1.51
N TYR A 166 10.04 7.12 -0.89
CA TYR A 166 8.87 7.57 -1.65
C TYR A 166 9.18 8.78 -2.53
N LEU A 167 9.95 9.75 -2.02
CA LEU A 167 10.37 10.91 -2.81
C LEU A 167 11.25 10.49 -4.00
N TYR A 168 12.23 9.60 -3.76
CA TYR A 168 13.10 9.07 -4.80
C TYR A 168 12.30 8.33 -5.87
N THR A 169 11.36 7.46 -5.46
CA THR A 169 10.53 6.68 -6.39
C THR A 169 9.68 7.60 -7.26
N GLY A 170 9.04 8.62 -6.68
CA GLY A 170 8.27 9.59 -7.47
C GLY A 170 9.13 10.39 -8.47
N ILE A 171 10.38 10.74 -8.11
CA ILE A 171 11.31 11.41 -9.05
C ILE A 171 11.78 10.43 -10.14
N LYS A 172 12.08 9.18 -9.78
CA LYS A 172 12.50 8.15 -10.73
C LYS A 172 11.43 7.92 -11.80
N ASP A 173 10.17 7.78 -11.41
CA ASP A 173 9.05 7.59 -12.34
C ASP A 173 8.92 8.78 -13.30
N LEU A 174 9.04 10.01 -12.79
CA LEU A 174 9.04 11.21 -13.63
C LEU A 174 10.19 11.21 -14.65
N VAL A 175 11.38 10.72 -14.29
CA VAL A 175 12.53 10.63 -15.20
C VAL A 175 12.34 9.52 -16.23
N MET A 176 11.79 8.36 -15.84
CA MET A 176 11.51 7.26 -16.77
C MET A 176 10.57 7.67 -17.90
N TYR A 177 9.59 8.53 -17.63
CA TYR A 177 8.71 9.07 -18.68
C TYR A 177 9.45 9.86 -19.77
N PHE A 178 10.59 10.50 -19.45
CA PHE A 178 11.44 11.16 -20.45
C PHE A 178 12.34 10.19 -21.23
N GLN A 179 12.56 8.98 -20.73
CA GLN A 179 13.38 7.96 -21.38
C GLN A 179 12.56 7.10 -22.35
N ASP A 180 11.34 6.75 -21.97
CA ASP A 180 10.50 5.81 -22.73
C ASP A 180 9.51 6.49 -23.70
N GLY A 181 9.13 7.75 -23.45
CA GLY A 181 8.06 8.45 -24.17
C GLY A 181 8.53 9.51 -25.18
N ASP A 182 7.58 10.00 -26.00
CA ASP A 182 7.78 11.24 -26.74
C ASP A 182 7.96 12.41 -25.75
N HIS A 183 8.85 13.34 -26.09
CA HIS A 183 9.19 14.48 -25.23
C HIS A 183 7.96 15.31 -24.86
N ARG A 184 6.95 15.37 -25.74
CA ARG A 184 5.70 16.11 -25.50
C ARG A 184 4.84 15.44 -24.43
N SER A 185 4.67 14.11 -24.50
CA SER A 185 3.94 13.34 -23.50
C SER A 185 4.64 13.39 -22.14
N ALA A 186 5.97 13.29 -22.12
CA ALA A 186 6.76 13.40 -20.89
C ALA A 186 6.61 14.78 -20.22
N LEU A 187 6.64 15.87 -21.00
CA LEU A 187 6.40 17.22 -20.49
C LEU A 187 4.98 17.39 -19.93
N LEU A 188 3.97 16.83 -20.59
CA LEU A 188 2.59 16.87 -20.12
C LEU A 188 2.44 16.12 -18.78
N GLN A 189 3.02 14.92 -18.67
CA GLN A 189 3.02 14.13 -17.44
C GLN A 189 3.78 14.83 -16.31
N LEU A 190 4.88 15.51 -16.61
CA LEU A 190 5.62 16.33 -15.64
C LEU A 190 4.76 17.49 -15.12
N ILE A 191 4.07 18.21 -16.01
CA ILE A 191 3.19 19.33 -15.63
C ILE A 191 2.04 18.82 -14.76
N ILE A 192 1.41 17.70 -15.12
CA ILE A 192 0.33 17.09 -14.35
C ILE A 192 0.84 16.63 -12.98
N GLY A 193 1.98 15.95 -12.92
CA GLY A 193 2.57 15.45 -11.67
C GLY A 193 2.95 16.57 -10.71
N LEU A 194 3.71 17.57 -11.19
CA LEU A 194 4.11 18.73 -10.39
C LEU A 194 2.91 19.62 -10.00
N GLY A 195 1.95 19.79 -10.92
CA GLY A 195 0.71 20.51 -10.66
C GLY A 195 -0.12 19.84 -9.57
N CYS A 196 -0.31 18.52 -9.66
CA CYS A 196 -1.00 17.74 -8.65
C CYS A 196 -0.31 17.84 -7.28
N ALA A 197 1.01 17.68 -7.23
CA ALA A 197 1.78 17.80 -6.00
C ALA A 197 1.66 19.21 -5.39
N TRP A 198 1.82 20.25 -6.20
CA TRP A 198 1.70 21.64 -5.74
C TRP A 198 0.29 21.94 -5.20
N THR A 199 -0.77 21.54 -5.92
CA THR A 199 -2.14 21.73 -5.49
C THR A 199 -2.44 20.93 -4.21
N ALA A 200 -1.99 19.67 -4.12
CA ALA A 200 -2.17 18.86 -2.92
C ALA A 200 -1.51 19.48 -1.69
N ILE A 201 -0.28 19.99 -1.82
CA ILE A 201 0.46 20.67 -0.73
C ILE A 201 -0.27 21.95 -0.29
N ASN A 202 -0.73 22.77 -1.25
CA ASN A 202 -1.43 24.02 -0.94
C ASN A 202 -2.79 23.75 -0.27
N LEU A 203 -3.57 22.80 -0.79
CA LEU A 203 -4.88 22.46 -0.24
C LEU A 203 -4.76 21.79 1.14
N THR A 204 -3.82 20.87 1.33
CA THR A 204 -3.58 20.26 2.66
C THR A 204 -3.05 21.29 3.65
N GLY A 205 -2.23 22.24 3.16
CA GLY A 205 -1.79 23.41 3.90
C GLY A 205 -2.89 24.43 4.20
N ALA A 206 -4.12 24.25 3.68
CA ALA A 206 -5.20 25.19 3.90
C ALA A 206 -5.47 25.42 5.39
N ARG A 207 -5.25 24.43 6.29
CA ARG A 207 -5.39 24.60 7.75
C ARG A 207 -4.68 25.83 8.33
N SER A 208 -3.56 26.26 7.74
CA SER A 208 -2.81 27.43 8.20
C SER A 208 -3.18 28.73 7.49
N TRP A 209 -4.07 28.70 6.49
CA TRP A 209 -4.47 29.89 5.75
C TRP A 209 -5.17 30.91 6.64
N VAL A 210 -4.75 32.18 6.51
CA VAL A 210 -5.38 33.32 7.20
C VAL A 210 -6.74 33.67 6.60
N ILE A 211 -6.98 33.25 5.36
CA ILE A 211 -8.18 33.58 4.58
C ILE A 211 -9.19 32.42 4.65
N GLY A 212 -10.46 32.76 4.90
CA GLY A 212 -11.57 31.82 4.90
C GLY A 212 -12.11 31.47 6.30
N LYS A 213 -13.36 30.99 6.36
CA LYS A 213 -13.95 30.52 7.62
C LYS A 213 -13.31 29.19 8.02
N GLN A 214 -13.07 28.99 9.32
CA GLN A 214 -12.45 27.78 9.87
C GLN A 214 -13.06 26.48 9.35
N ARG A 215 -14.40 26.38 9.26
CA ARG A 215 -15.09 25.19 8.75
C ARG A 215 -14.71 24.83 7.32
N TRP A 216 -14.61 25.82 6.43
CA TRP A 216 -14.22 25.59 5.03
C TRP A 216 -12.75 25.23 4.90
N ARG A 217 -11.92 25.81 5.76
CA ARG A 217 -10.48 25.55 5.84
C ARG A 217 -10.16 24.12 6.28
N GLU A 218 -10.90 23.62 7.27
CA GLU A 218 -10.79 22.22 7.73
C GLU A 218 -11.23 21.25 6.63
N ILE A 219 -12.38 21.48 6.00
CA ILE A 219 -12.88 20.63 4.90
C ILE A 219 -11.88 20.61 3.73
N LEU A 220 -11.39 21.77 3.31
CA LEU A 220 -10.48 21.85 2.16
C LEU A 220 -9.15 21.13 2.43
N ALA A 221 -8.65 21.19 3.67
CA ALA A 221 -7.45 20.49 4.05
C ALA A 221 -7.64 18.98 4.21
N ASP A 222 -8.80 18.54 4.70
CA ASP A 222 -9.11 17.11 4.87
C ASP A 222 -9.27 16.41 3.51
N TYR A 223 -9.81 17.12 2.50
CA TYR A 223 -10.00 16.59 1.14
C TYR A 223 -8.93 17.03 0.13
N GLY A 224 -7.90 17.78 0.56
CA GLY A 224 -6.99 18.48 -0.35
C GLY A 224 -6.25 17.57 -1.32
N ALA A 225 -5.67 16.48 -0.83
CA ALA A 225 -4.99 15.50 -1.68
C ALA A 225 -5.95 14.80 -2.65
N THR A 226 -7.13 14.39 -2.17
CA THR A 226 -8.17 13.75 -2.99
C THR A 226 -8.65 14.67 -4.11
N VAL A 227 -8.94 15.94 -3.80
CA VAL A 227 -9.37 16.93 -4.79
C VAL A 227 -8.28 17.17 -5.83
N ALA A 228 -7.01 17.26 -5.42
CA ALA A 228 -5.89 17.41 -6.34
C ALA A 228 -5.80 16.23 -7.32
N ILE A 229 -5.87 14.99 -6.81
CA ILE A 229 -5.82 13.79 -7.65
C ILE A 229 -6.99 13.77 -8.65
N VAL A 230 -8.22 14.00 -8.19
CA VAL A 230 -9.42 13.99 -9.05
C VAL A 230 -9.33 15.09 -10.12
N LEU A 231 -8.90 16.30 -9.74
CA LEU A 231 -8.78 17.43 -10.66
C LEU A 231 -7.73 17.15 -11.75
N PHE A 232 -6.54 16.69 -11.36
CA PHE A 232 -5.46 16.45 -12.32
C PHE A 232 -5.62 15.15 -13.11
N THR A 233 -6.45 14.22 -12.63
CA THR A 233 -6.89 13.06 -13.44
C THR A 233 -7.92 13.48 -14.50
N ALA A 234 -8.72 14.53 -14.25
CA ALA A 234 -9.71 15.03 -15.21
C ALA A 234 -9.11 15.90 -16.32
N VAL A 235 -7.98 16.59 -16.06
CA VAL A 235 -7.31 17.47 -17.04
C VAL A 235 -7.02 16.77 -18.39
N PRO A 236 -6.47 15.54 -18.42
CA PRO A 236 -6.30 14.76 -19.65
C PRO A 236 -7.57 14.50 -20.45
N TYR A 237 -8.74 14.43 -19.81
CA TYR A 237 -10.02 14.16 -20.47
C TYR A 237 -10.67 15.44 -21.01
N LEU A 238 -10.31 16.61 -20.46
CA LEU A 238 -10.82 17.91 -20.88
C LEU A 238 -9.97 18.53 -22.00
N GLY A 239 -8.70 18.15 -22.09
CA GLY A 239 -7.81 18.60 -23.15
C GLY A 239 -7.84 17.64 -24.34
N GLU A 240 -8.41 18.07 -25.47
CA GLU A 240 -8.23 17.40 -26.75
C GLU A 240 -6.79 17.62 -27.24
N ASN A 241 -5.84 16.80 -26.77
CA ASN A 241 -4.52 16.66 -27.38
C ASN A 241 -4.43 15.28 -28.04
N PRO A 242 -4.71 15.17 -29.35
CA PRO A 242 -4.73 13.89 -30.07
C PRO A 242 -3.37 13.19 -30.15
N ASP A 243 -2.28 13.94 -29.99
CA ASP A 243 -0.91 13.47 -30.27
C ASP A 243 -0.10 13.16 -29.00
N ALA A 244 -0.64 13.43 -27.80
CA ALA A 244 0.06 13.21 -26.52
C ALA A 244 -0.62 12.09 -25.73
N GLU A 245 -0.25 10.85 -26.02
CA GLU A 245 -0.71 9.71 -25.23
C GLU A 245 -0.12 9.76 -23.82
N ILE A 246 -1.00 9.85 -22.83
CA ILE A 246 -0.64 9.75 -21.41
C ILE A 246 -0.69 8.28 -21.02
N ILE A 247 0.37 7.81 -20.35
CA ILE A 247 0.40 6.48 -19.75
C ILE A 247 -0.64 6.45 -18.64
N LYS A 248 -1.71 5.70 -18.86
CA LYS A 248 -2.77 5.45 -17.87
C LYS A 248 -2.48 4.14 -17.17
N LEU A 249 -2.97 4.03 -15.94
CA LEU A 249 -2.99 2.75 -15.24
C LEU A 249 -3.75 1.73 -16.10
N GLN A 250 -3.08 0.64 -16.47
CA GLN A 250 -3.73 -0.47 -17.14
C GLN A 250 -4.51 -1.27 -16.11
N VAL A 251 -5.84 -1.09 -16.10
CA VAL A 251 -6.74 -1.88 -15.28
C VAL A 251 -7.34 -2.95 -16.19
N PRO A 252 -7.22 -4.25 -15.86
CA PRO A 252 -7.84 -5.28 -16.67
C PRO A 252 -9.37 -5.19 -16.61
N ASP A 253 -10.02 -5.43 -17.76
CA ASP A 253 -11.48 -5.35 -17.92
C ASP A 253 -12.21 -6.50 -17.23
N THR A 254 -11.51 -7.61 -16.98
CA THR A 254 -12.03 -8.80 -16.28
C THR A 254 -11.28 -9.02 -14.97
N PHE A 255 -12.02 -9.44 -13.94
CA PHE A 255 -11.42 -9.85 -12.66
C PHE A 255 -10.88 -11.27 -12.79
N GLU A 256 -9.72 -11.40 -13.43
CA GLU A 256 -9.01 -12.65 -13.64
C GLU A 256 -7.60 -12.55 -13.10
N ALA A 257 -6.98 -13.69 -12.79
CA ALA A 257 -5.56 -13.70 -12.42
C ALA A 257 -4.73 -13.18 -13.61
N THR A 258 -3.62 -12.50 -13.33
CA THR A 258 -2.77 -11.87 -14.35
C THR A 258 -2.22 -12.87 -15.38
N SER A 259 -2.09 -14.14 -14.98
CA SER A 259 -1.66 -15.26 -15.83
C SER A 259 -2.82 -16.10 -16.39
N GLY A 260 -4.08 -15.72 -16.17
CA GLY A 260 -5.27 -16.49 -16.58
C GLY A 260 -5.49 -17.80 -15.80
N ARG A 261 -4.79 -17.97 -14.67
CA ARG A 261 -4.85 -19.16 -13.80
C ARG A 261 -5.98 -19.10 -12.78
N ASP A 262 -6.31 -20.24 -12.20
CA ASP A 262 -7.19 -20.30 -11.03
C ASP A 262 -6.58 -19.58 -9.82
N TRP A 263 -7.44 -18.97 -9.00
CA TRP A 263 -7.06 -18.22 -7.80
C TRP A 263 -6.39 -19.11 -6.74
N LEU A 264 -6.79 -20.38 -6.65
CA LEU A 264 -6.17 -21.37 -5.79
C LEU A 264 -5.17 -22.18 -6.62
N GLY A 265 -3.88 -21.90 -6.44
CA GLY A 265 -2.82 -22.70 -7.04
C GLY A 265 -2.62 -24.03 -6.30
N ASP A 266 -2.26 -25.08 -7.04
CA ASP A 266 -1.86 -26.34 -6.44
C ASP A 266 -0.48 -26.17 -5.77
N LEU A 267 -0.42 -26.37 -4.46
CA LEU A 267 0.82 -26.28 -3.69
C LEU A 267 1.73 -27.50 -3.88
N SER A 268 1.21 -28.58 -4.46
CA SER A 268 1.97 -29.81 -4.72
C SER A 268 2.76 -29.77 -6.03
N ASP A 269 2.45 -28.83 -6.91
CA ASP A 269 3.09 -28.64 -8.22
C ASP A 269 4.38 -27.79 -8.11
N ILE A 270 5.35 -28.29 -7.32
CA ILE A 270 6.66 -27.63 -7.12
C ILE A 270 7.68 -28.12 -8.17
N GLU A 271 7.44 -29.28 -8.79
CA GLU A 271 8.33 -29.93 -9.77
C GLU A 271 8.39 -29.22 -11.12
#